data_AF-A0A914Z3N4-F1
#
_entry.id   AF-A0A914Z3N4-F1
#
_cell.length_a   1.000
_cell.length_b   1.000
_cell.length_c   1.000
_cell.angle_alpha   90.00
_cell.angle_beta   90.00
_cell.angle_gamma   90.00
#
_symmetry.space_group_name_H-M   'P 1'
#
loop_
_entity.id
_entity.type
_entity.pdbx_description
1 polymer ?
#
loop_
_entity_poly.entity_id
_entity_poly.type
_entity_poly.pdbx_seq_one_letter_code
_entity_poly.pdbx_strand_id
1 'polypeptide(L)'
;MNATGYEITRTRDAINNVEAYFEQHPALLKQATGADQLVPAPEAGATQPAEFHCHPSNTINALNRLKGMLTTDVESYDKLSLDQRSQMRRIMLCVSDTIDKVVKMPGVSADDQRLLKKLKSDMLSTIEYAPVWIIMAVALALGIGTMIGWRRVATTIGEKIGKKGMTYAQGMSAQMTAAVSIGLASYTGMPVSTTHVLSSSVAGTMVVDGGGLQRKTVTSILMAWVFTLPAAVLLSGGLYWLSLQFL
;
A
#
# COMPACT_ATOMS: atom_id res chain seq x y z
N MET A 1 6.70 -5.04 16.84
CA MET A 1 5.23 -5.07 16.86
C MET A 1 4.83 -4.64 18.26
N ASN A 2 4.65 -3.34 18.49
CA ASN A 2 4.17 -2.84 19.77
C ASN A 2 2.66 -2.69 19.63
N ALA A 3 1.90 -3.62 20.19
CA ALA A 3 0.44 -3.63 20.11
C ALA A 3 -0.12 -3.88 21.50
N THR A 4 -1.21 -3.20 21.81
CA THR A 4 -1.95 -3.38 23.07
C THR A 4 -2.69 -4.72 23.07
N GLY A 5 -2.97 -5.30 24.25
CA GLY A 5 -3.75 -6.53 24.35
C GLY A 5 -5.14 -6.43 23.69
N TYR A 6 -5.72 -5.22 23.66
CA TYR A 6 -6.96 -4.92 22.93
C TYR A 6 -6.79 -5.10 21.41
N GLU A 7 -5.73 -4.56 20.82
CA GLU A 7 -5.47 -4.69 19.37
C GLU A 7 -5.17 -6.13 18.96
N ILE A 8 -4.52 -6.90 19.82
CA ILE A 8 -4.27 -8.34 19.61
C ILE A 8 -5.58 -9.12 19.64
N THR A 9 -6.46 -8.80 20.58
CA THR A 9 -7.80 -9.42 20.67
C THR A 9 -8.63 -9.08 19.45
N ARG A 10 -8.66 -7.82 19.03
CA ARG A 10 -9.33 -7.39 17.80
C ARG A 10 -8.78 -8.11 16.56
N THR A 11 -7.47 -8.29 16.48
CA THR A 11 -6.82 -9.04 15.38
C THR A 11 -7.27 -10.50 15.38
N ARG A 12 -7.33 -11.13 16.56
CA ARG A 12 -7.79 -12.51 16.73
C ARG A 12 -9.26 -12.67 16.30
N ASP A 13 -10.12 -11.75 16.73
CA ASP A 13 -11.53 -11.74 16.35
C ASP A 13 -11.70 -11.53 14.85
N ALA A 14 -10.89 -10.65 14.24
CA ALA A 14 -10.89 -10.46 12.80
C ALA A 14 -10.53 -11.75 12.05
N ILE A 15 -9.47 -12.47 12.48
CA ILE A 15 -9.07 -13.76 11.91
C ILE A 15 -10.20 -14.79 12.02
N ASN A 16 -10.86 -14.89 13.18
CA ASN A 16 -11.98 -15.80 13.40
C ASN A 16 -13.16 -15.51 12.46
N ASN A 17 -13.53 -14.24 12.30
CA ASN A 17 -14.62 -13.83 11.43
C ASN A 17 -14.30 -14.01 9.94
N VAL A 18 -13.04 -13.79 9.53
CA VAL A 18 -12.59 -14.05 8.15
C VAL A 18 -12.70 -15.54 7.82
N GLU A 19 -12.28 -16.42 8.74
CA GLU A 19 -12.42 -17.86 8.53
C GLU A 19 -13.89 -18.27 8.41
N ALA A 20 -14.74 -17.84 9.36
CA ALA A 20 -16.16 -18.14 9.33
C ALA A 20 -16.83 -17.67 8.03
N TYR A 21 -16.44 -16.51 7.51
CA TYR A 21 -16.93 -16.01 6.22
C TYR A 21 -16.53 -16.93 5.06
N PHE A 22 -15.27 -17.36 4.99
CA PHE A 22 -14.79 -18.24 3.93
C PHE A 22 -15.34 -19.66 4.02
N GLU A 23 -15.61 -20.15 5.23
CA GLU A 23 -16.31 -21.44 5.45
C GLU A 23 -17.77 -21.40 4.98
N GLN A 24 -18.45 -20.27 5.18
CA GLN A 24 -19.82 -20.06 4.69
C GLN A 24 -19.87 -19.86 3.16
N HIS A 25 -18.79 -19.35 2.55
CA HIS A 25 -18.72 -19.06 1.12
C HIS A 25 -17.56 -19.80 0.41
N PRO A 26 -17.53 -21.15 0.42
CA PRO A 26 -16.42 -21.92 -0.14
C PRO A 26 -16.32 -21.77 -1.67
N ALA A 27 -17.42 -21.47 -2.35
CA ALA A 27 -17.46 -21.24 -3.79
C ALA A 27 -16.68 -19.97 -4.21
N LEU A 28 -16.78 -18.89 -3.42
CA LEU A 28 -16.04 -17.66 -3.68
C LEU A 28 -14.54 -17.85 -3.50
N LEU A 29 -14.15 -18.63 -2.49
CA LEU A 29 -12.75 -18.99 -2.30
C LEU A 29 -12.22 -19.81 -3.47
N LYS A 30 -12.94 -20.84 -3.93
CA LYS A 30 -12.55 -21.65 -5.11
C LYS A 30 -12.40 -20.80 -6.37
N GLN A 31 -13.29 -19.83 -6.57
CA GLN A 31 -13.21 -18.91 -7.69
C GLN A 31 -12.01 -17.96 -7.59
N ALA A 32 -11.63 -17.55 -6.37
CA ALA A 32 -10.47 -16.70 -6.09
C ALA A 32 -9.12 -17.41 -6.18
N THR A 33 -9.10 -18.72 -6.01
CA THR A 33 -7.87 -19.51 -6.02
C THR A 33 -7.56 -20.09 -7.39
N GLY A 34 -8.57 -20.27 -8.26
CA GLY A 34 -8.40 -20.97 -9.54
C GLY A 34 -7.96 -22.43 -9.39
N ALA A 35 -8.08 -22.99 -8.18
CA ALA A 35 -7.62 -24.34 -7.83
C ALA A 35 -8.77 -25.14 -7.20
N ASP A 36 -9.00 -26.36 -7.72
CA ASP A 36 -10.10 -27.26 -7.32
C ASP A 36 -9.94 -27.80 -5.88
N GLN A 37 -8.74 -27.73 -5.30
CA GLN A 37 -8.44 -28.27 -3.97
C GLN A 37 -7.64 -27.28 -3.11
N LEU A 38 -8.09 -27.11 -1.88
CA LEU A 38 -7.31 -26.51 -0.79
C LEU A 38 -6.11 -27.44 -0.55
N VAL A 39 -4.87 -26.94 -0.64
CA VAL A 39 -3.69 -27.80 -0.39
C VAL A 39 -3.73 -28.22 1.08
N PRO A 40 -3.62 -29.52 1.41
CA PRO A 40 -3.69 -30.00 2.78
C PRO A 40 -2.61 -29.37 3.68
N ALA A 41 -2.90 -29.26 4.97
CA ALA A 41 -1.94 -28.81 5.97
C ALA A 41 -0.68 -29.70 5.93
N PRO A 42 0.52 -29.16 6.16
CA PRO A 42 1.73 -29.99 6.24
C PRO A 42 1.54 -31.03 7.34
N GLU A 43 1.72 -32.31 7.00
CA GLU A 43 1.59 -33.41 7.96
C GLU A 43 2.55 -33.23 9.15
N ALA A 44 2.08 -33.61 10.34
CA ALA A 44 2.83 -33.59 11.58
C ALA A 44 3.99 -34.61 11.52
N GLY A 45 5.10 -34.21 10.90
CA GLY A 45 6.27 -35.08 10.72
C GLY A 45 7.35 -34.56 9.77
N ALA A 46 7.12 -33.46 9.03
CA ALA A 46 8.14 -32.92 8.13
C ALA A 46 9.26 -32.18 8.89
N THR A 47 10.46 -32.77 8.88
CA THR A 47 11.68 -32.32 9.59
C THR A 47 12.38 -31.09 8.97
N GLN A 48 11.69 -30.32 8.13
CA GLN A 48 12.18 -29.05 7.60
C GLN A 48 11.01 -28.06 7.59
N PRO A 49 11.22 -26.77 7.93
CA PRO A 49 10.15 -25.77 7.90
C PRO A 49 9.72 -25.60 6.44
N ALA A 50 8.70 -26.36 6.02
CA ALA A 50 8.15 -26.30 4.68
C ALA A 50 7.87 -24.84 4.34
N GLU A 51 8.55 -24.36 3.30
CA GLU A 51 8.54 -22.98 2.85
C GLU A 51 7.09 -22.56 2.60
N PHE A 52 6.57 -21.66 3.44
CA PHE A 52 5.18 -21.21 3.32
C PHE A 52 5.08 -20.33 2.07
N HIS A 53 4.68 -20.92 0.95
CA HIS A 53 4.34 -20.19 -0.25
C HIS A 53 2.94 -19.61 -0.11
N CYS A 54 2.82 -18.31 -0.40
CA CYS A 54 1.56 -17.60 -0.37
C CYS A 54 0.66 -18.00 -1.54
N HIS A 55 -0.01 -19.14 -1.40
CA HIS A 55 -1.03 -19.58 -2.32
C HIS A 55 -2.43 -19.32 -1.73
N PRO A 56 -3.32 -18.65 -2.48
CA PRO A 56 -4.71 -18.41 -2.06
C PRO A 56 -5.44 -19.71 -1.67
N SER A 57 -5.09 -20.86 -2.28
CA SER A 57 -5.67 -22.18 -1.95
C SER A 57 -5.40 -22.62 -0.51
N ASN A 58 -4.44 -21.99 0.18
CA ASN A 58 -4.01 -22.39 1.51
C ASN A 58 -4.53 -21.42 2.57
N THR A 59 -5.45 -20.50 2.20
CA THR A 59 -5.94 -19.43 3.07
C THR A 59 -6.55 -19.97 4.37
N ILE A 60 -7.30 -21.08 4.33
CA ILE A 60 -7.86 -21.71 5.53
C ILE A 60 -6.76 -22.30 6.42
N ASN A 61 -5.78 -23.00 5.84
CA ASN A 61 -4.64 -23.53 6.60
C ASN A 61 -3.75 -22.41 7.18
N ALA A 62 -3.61 -21.32 6.45
CA ALA A 62 -2.95 -20.09 6.87
C ALA A 62 -3.66 -19.44 8.07
N LEU A 63 -4.99 -19.33 8.04
CA LEU A 63 -5.81 -18.83 9.15
C LEU A 63 -5.68 -19.72 10.38
N ASN A 64 -5.72 -21.04 10.21
CA ASN A 64 -5.51 -22.00 11.30
C ASN A 64 -4.11 -21.88 11.94
N ARG A 65 -3.07 -21.70 11.12
CA ARG A 65 -1.70 -21.45 11.61
C ARG A 65 -1.59 -20.11 12.35
N LEU A 66 -2.28 -19.07 11.89
CA LEU A 66 -2.37 -17.79 12.61
C LEU A 66 -3.03 -17.96 13.97
N LYS A 67 -4.15 -18.68 14.06
CA LYS A 67 -4.84 -18.97 15.33
C LYS A 67 -3.95 -19.76 16.30
N GLY A 68 -3.23 -20.76 15.80
CA GLY A 68 -2.28 -21.53 16.60
C GLY A 68 -1.13 -20.69 17.18
N MET A 69 -0.72 -19.62 16.47
CA MET A 69 0.28 -18.66 16.98
C MET A 69 -0.31 -17.58 17.90
N LEU A 70 -1.61 -17.30 17.76
CA LEU A 70 -2.38 -16.30 18.52
C LEU A 70 -3.30 -16.96 19.55
N THR A 71 -2.76 -17.86 20.37
CA THR A 71 -3.51 -18.48 21.47
C THR A 71 -4.05 -17.40 22.42
N THR A 72 -5.10 -17.74 23.17
CA THR A 72 -5.83 -16.81 24.05
C THR A 72 -4.92 -16.08 25.05
N ASP A 73 -3.79 -16.68 25.41
CA ASP A 73 -2.84 -16.18 26.43
C ASP A 73 -1.77 -15.18 25.92
N VAL A 74 -1.75 -14.90 24.61
CA VAL A 74 -0.80 -13.94 24.03
C VAL A 74 -1.36 -12.52 24.17
N GLU A 75 -0.97 -11.85 25.25
CA GLU A 75 -1.29 -10.43 25.51
C GLU A 75 -0.29 -9.45 24.89
N SER A 76 0.87 -9.93 24.41
CA SER A 76 1.87 -9.13 23.71
C SER A 76 2.62 -9.98 22.67
N TYR A 77 2.85 -9.39 21.49
CA TYR A 77 3.69 -9.98 20.44
C TYR A 77 5.14 -10.16 20.87
N ASP A 78 5.57 -9.57 21.99
CA ASP A 78 6.93 -9.73 22.49
C ASP A 78 7.26 -11.13 22.98
N LYS A 79 6.22 -11.93 23.29
CA LYS A 79 6.36 -13.35 23.66
C LYS A 79 6.66 -14.27 22.45
N LEU A 80 6.51 -13.77 21.22
CA LEU A 80 6.80 -14.52 19.99
C LEU A 80 8.26 -14.34 19.56
N SER A 81 8.88 -15.39 19.00
CA SER A 81 10.22 -15.32 18.42
C SER A 81 10.27 -14.41 17.18
N LEU A 82 11.46 -13.94 16.81
CA LEU A 82 11.64 -13.08 15.62
C LEU A 82 11.14 -13.75 14.35
N ASP A 83 11.40 -15.06 14.19
CA ASP A 83 10.92 -15.85 13.06
C ASP A 83 9.39 -15.99 13.06
N GLN A 84 8.78 -16.24 14.22
CA GLN A 84 7.32 -16.33 14.36
C GLN A 84 6.63 -15.01 14.00
N ARG A 85 7.19 -13.86 14.41
CA ARG A 85 6.65 -12.52 14.05
C ARG A 85 6.74 -12.27 12.54
N SER A 86 7.85 -12.65 11.91
CA SER A 86 8.03 -12.56 10.45
C SER A 86 7.02 -13.44 9.72
N GLN A 87 6.85 -14.69 10.18
CA GLN A 87 5.94 -15.66 9.59
C GLN A 87 4.47 -15.22 9.73
N MET A 88 4.07 -14.74 10.91
CA MET A 88 2.73 -14.19 11.16
C MET A 88 2.43 -13.01 10.23
N ARG A 89 3.38 -12.07 10.08
CA ARG A 89 3.22 -10.93 9.16
C ARG A 89 3.03 -11.39 7.71
N ARG A 90 3.82 -12.35 7.24
CA ARG A 90 3.69 -12.91 5.89
C ARG A 90 2.33 -13.57 5.68
N ILE A 91 1.87 -14.38 6.63
CA ILE A 91 0.59 -15.09 6.53
C ILE A 91 -0.59 -14.11 6.53
N MET A 92 -0.60 -13.09 7.40
CA MET A 92 -1.64 -12.06 7.40
C MET A 92 -1.69 -11.26 6.10
N LEU A 93 -0.53 -10.89 5.53
CA LEU A 93 -0.47 -10.24 4.21
C LEU A 93 -1.03 -11.13 3.10
N CYS A 94 -0.78 -12.44 3.19
CA CYS A 94 -1.34 -13.45 2.30
C CYS A 94 -2.87 -13.50 2.30
N VAL A 95 -3.43 -13.55 3.51
CA VAL A 95 -4.88 -13.57 3.73
C VAL A 95 -5.49 -12.26 3.23
N SER A 96 -4.83 -11.13 3.47
CA SER A 96 -5.25 -9.82 2.94
C SER A 96 -5.32 -9.79 1.42
N ASP A 97 -4.31 -10.31 0.70
CA ASP A 97 -4.34 -10.37 -0.77
C ASP A 97 -5.50 -11.23 -1.28
N THR A 98 -5.79 -12.33 -0.59
CA THR A 98 -6.95 -13.18 -0.91
C THR A 98 -8.27 -12.45 -0.67
N ILE A 99 -8.38 -11.70 0.43
CA ILE A 99 -9.54 -10.84 0.70
C ILE A 99 -9.71 -9.80 -0.42
N ASP A 100 -8.64 -9.13 -0.85
CA ASP A 100 -8.71 -8.15 -1.94
C ASP A 100 -9.17 -8.75 -3.27
N LYS A 101 -8.75 -10.00 -3.57
CA LYS A 101 -9.21 -10.74 -4.73
C LYS A 101 -10.70 -11.05 -4.63
N VAL A 102 -11.17 -11.56 -3.50
CA VAL A 102 -12.57 -11.91 -3.25
C VAL A 102 -13.47 -10.67 -3.32
N VAL A 103 -13.06 -9.56 -2.71
CA VAL A 103 -13.81 -8.29 -2.72
C VAL A 103 -14.04 -7.75 -4.14
N LYS A 104 -13.15 -8.07 -5.09
CA LYS A 104 -13.26 -7.63 -6.50
C LYS A 104 -14.09 -8.58 -7.38
N MET A 105 -14.61 -9.69 -6.83
CA MET A 105 -15.33 -10.69 -7.62
C MET A 105 -16.78 -10.31 -7.93
N PRO A 106 -17.25 -10.63 -9.15
CA PRO A 106 -18.67 -10.50 -9.49
C PRO A 106 -19.45 -11.58 -8.73
N GLY A 107 -20.18 -11.19 -7.67
CA GLY A 107 -20.95 -12.09 -6.81
C GLY A 107 -20.93 -11.73 -5.33
N VAL A 108 -20.05 -10.82 -4.91
CA VAL A 108 -19.98 -10.36 -3.50
C VAL A 108 -20.85 -9.13 -3.28
N SER A 109 -21.74 -9.19 -2.29
CA SER A 109 -22.61 -8.07 -1.90
C SER A 109 -21.79 -6.85 -1.46
N ALA A 110 -22.35 -5.64 -1.63
CA ALA A 110 -21.71 -4.41 -1.16
C ALA A 110 -21.47 -4.42 0.36
N ASP A 111 -22.33 -5.11 1.13
CA ASP A 111 -22.19 -5.24 2.58
C ASP A 111 -21.05 -6.22 2.94
N ASP A 112 -20.93 -7.34 2.22
CA ASP A 112 -19.83 -8.30 2.39
C ASP A 112 -18.48 -7.68 2.01
N GLN A 113 -18.44 -6.86 0.97
CA GLN A 113 -17.24 -6.10 0.60
C GLN A 113 -16.80 -5.16 1.73
N ARG A 114 -17.74 -4.49 2.40
CA ARG A 114 -17.45 -3.61 3.54
C ARG A 114 -16.97 -4.40 4.75
N LEU A 115 -17.62 -5.53 5.05
CA LEU A 115 -17.23 -6.44 6.13
C LEU A 115 -15.80 -6.94 5.92
N LEU A 116 -15.51 -7.49 4.75
CA LEU A 116 -14.19 -8.02 4.40
C LEU A 116 -13.10 -6.95 4.46
N LYS A 117 -13.36 -5.74 3.95
CA LYS A 117 -12.41 -4.61 4.06
C LYS A 117 -12.16 -4.22 5.52
N LYS A 118 -13.20 -4.21 6.36
CA LYS A 118 -13.07 -3.91 7.79
C LYS A 118 -12.24 -4.98 8.51
N LEU A 119 -12.57 -6.26 8.29
CA LEU A 119 -11.84 -7.39 8.87
C LEU A 119 -10.37 -7.40 8.44
N LYS A 120 -10.09 -7.13 7.16
CA LYS A 120 -8.73 -6.93 6.66
C LYS A 120 -7.99 -5.82 7.42
N SER A 121 -8.63 -4.65 7.57
CA SER A 121 -8.02 -3.52 8.29
C SER A 121 -7.73 -3.86 9.76
N ASP A 122 -8.68 -4.51 10.44
CA ASP A 122 -8.56 -4.90 11.84
C ASP A 122 -7.42 -5.92 12.05
N MET A 123 -7.25 -6.85 11.09
CA MET A 123 -6.17 -7.83 11.09
C MET A 123 -4.79 -7.20 10.81
N LEU A 124 -4.71 -6.26 9.86
CA LEU A 124 -3.43 -5.65 9.44
C LEU A 124 -2.94 -4.54 10.39
N SER A 125 -3.83 -3.94 11.18
CA SER A 125 -3.51 -2.83 12.09
C SER A 125 -2.37 -3.14 13.06
N THR A 126 -2.16 -4.40 13.43
CA THR A 126 -1.11 -4.82 14.38
C THR A 126 0.24 -5.10 13.72
N ILE A 127 0.27 -5.36 12.41
CA ILE A 127 1.50 -5.69 11.66
C ILE A 127 1.99 -4.54 10.79
N GLU A 128 1.11 -3.62 10.39
CA GLU A 128 1.43 -2.41 9.64
C GLU A 128 1.87 -1.25 10.55
N TYR A 129 2.48 -1.57 11.70
CA TYR A 129 3.07 -0.57 12.56
C TYR A 129 4.36 -0.04 11.96
N ALA A 130 4.36 1.20 11.48
CA ALA A 130 5.56 1.96 11.18
C ALA A 130 6.13 2.54 12.49
N PRO A 131 7.34 2.12 12.93
CA PRO A 131 7.94 2.68 14.13
C PRO A 131 8.10 4.19 14.03
N VAL A 132 7.79 4.91 15.13
CA VAL A 132 7.88 6.37 15.19
C VAL A 132 9.26 6.89 14.76
N TRP A 133 10.34 6.20 15.10
CA TRP A 133 11.68 6.59 14.68
C TRP A 133 11.87 6.54 13.15
N ILE A 134 11.21 5.61 12.44
CA ILE A 134 11.24 5.55 10.97
C ILE A 134 10.48 6.74 10.40
N ILE A 135 9.30 7.07 10.97
CA ILE A 135 8.52 8.23 10.57
C ILE A 135 9.35 9.51 10.72
N MET A 136 10.02 9.67 11.86
CA MET A 136 10.91 10.80 12.12
C MET A 136 12.10 10.84 11.16
N ALA A 137 12.75 9.70 10.89
CA ALA A 137 13.86 9.61 9.95
C ALA A 137 13.44 9.98 8.52
N VAL A 138 12.30 9.49 8.05
CA VAL A 138 11.74 9.80 6.73
C VAL A 138 11.36 11.28 6.66
N ALA A 139 10.72 11.83 7.69
CA ALA A 139 10.36 13.24 7.75
C ALA A 139 11.60 14.15 7.69
N LEU A 140 12.66 13.81 8.42
CA LEU A 140 13.94 14.53 8.37
C LEU A 140 14.61 14.41 7.00
N ALA A 141 14.65 13.23 6.41
CA ALA A 141 15.22 13.02 5.07
C ALA A 141 14.48 13.83 4.00
N LEU A 142 13.15 13.86 4.05
CA LEU A 142 12.32 14.69 3.18
C LEU A 142 12.55 16.20 3.43
N GLY A 143 12.64 16.61 4.69
CA GLY A 143 12.94 18.00 5.07
C GLY A 143 14.30 18.47 4.55
N ILE A 144 15.34 17.66 4.74
CA ILE A 144 16.69 17.96 4.24
C ILE A 144 16.71 17.95 2.71
N GLY A 145 16.10 16.95 2.08
CA GLY A 145 16.01 16.85 0.63
C GLY A 145 15.31 18.05 -0.01
N THR A 146 14.22 18.54 0.60
CA THR A 146 13.54 19.76 0.13
C THR A 146 14.43 20.98 0.30
N MET A 147 15.10 21.18 1.44
CA MET A 147 16.01 22.33 1.64
C MET A 147 17.18 22.36 0.64
N ILE A 148 17.69 21.22 0.20
CA ILE A 148 18.78 21.16 -0.80
C ILE A 148 18.23 21.36 -2.23
N GLY A 149 17.09 20.76 -2.54
CA GLY A 149 16.56 20.66 -3.90
C GLY A 149 15.51 21.72 -4.29
N TRP A 150 14.99 22.50 -3.34
CA TRP A 150 13.77 23.30 -3.56
C TRP A 150 13.90 24.28 -4.72
N ARG A 151 15.05 24.95 -4.87
CA ARG A 151 15.21 26.05 -5.84
C ARG A 151 14.89 25.60 -7.26
N ARG A 152 15.38 24.43 -7.69
CA ARG A 152 15.16 23.95 -9.08
C ARG A 152 13.68 23.64 -9.35
N VAL A 153 13.02 23.00 -8.37
CA VAL A 153 11.61 22.60 -8.48
C VAL A 153 10.71 23.83 -8.42
N ALA A 154 10.93 24.71 -7.44
CA ALA A 154 10.16 25.93 -7.25
C ALA A 154 10.28 26.87 -8.45
N THR A 155 11.49 27.06 -9.00
CA THR A 155 11.66 27.88 -10.21
C THR A 155 10.97 27.26 -11.43
N THR A 156 11.02 25.93 -11.58
CA THR A 156 10.36 25.27 -12.73
C THR A 156 8.84 25.40 -12.65
N ILE A 157 8.25 25.15 -11.47
CA ILE A 157 6.80 25.26 -11.27
C ILE A 157 6.34 26.73 -11.29
N GLY A 158 7.10 27.60 -10.64
CA GLY A 158 6.77 29.02 -10.45
C GLY A 158 6.89 29.87 -11.71
N GLU A 159 7.92 29.63 -12.51
CA GLU A 159 8.33 30.55 -13.57
C GLU A 159 8.34 29.90 -14.96
N LYS A 160 8.51 28.58 -15.07
CA LYS A 160 8.71 27.90 -16.37
C LYS A 160 7.48 27.17 -16.91
N ILE A 161 6.40 27.04 -16.14
CA ILE A 161 5.16 26.42 -16.63
C ILE A 161 4.38 27.39 -17.53
N GLY A 162 4.23 28.64 -17.09
CA GLY A 162 3.59 29.71 -17.86
C GLY A 162 4.59 30.46 -18.76
N LYS A 163 4.09 31.21 -19.75
CA LYS A 163 4.92 32.18 -20.51
C LYS A 163 5.19 33.47 -19.73
N LYS A 164 4.38 33.75 -18.71
CA LYS A 164 4.55 34.84 -17.73
C LYS A 164 4.76 34.23 -16.34
N GLY A 165 5.44 34.96 -15.47
CA GLY A 165 5.59 34.57 -14.07
C GLY A 165 4.24 34.49 -13.35
N MET A 166 4.13 33.55 -12.41
CA MET A 166 2.89 33.32 -11.65
C MET A 166 2.59 34.46 -10.68
N THR A 167 1.33 34.91 -10.65
CA THR A 167 0.86 35.84 -9.62
C THR A 167 0.58 35.14 -8.29
N TYR A 168 0.60 35.87 -7.17
CA TYR A 168 0.27 35.31 -5.85
C TYR A 168 -1.14 34.71 -5.79
N ALA A 169 -2.12 35.33 -6.46
CA ALA A 169 -3.49 34.82 -6.52
C ALA A 169 -3.56 33.46 -7.25
N GLN A 170 -2.84 33.31 -8.37
CA GLN A 170 -2.73 32.03 -9.08
C GLN A 170 -2.04 30.96 -8.23
N GLY A 171 -0.98 31.32 -7.51
CA GLY A 171 -0.29 30.42 -6.60
C GLY A 171 -1.20 29.89 -5.49
N MET A 172 -1.97 30.78 -4.86
CA MET A 172 -2.94 30.42 -3.83
C MET A 172 -4.06 29.53 -4.37
N SER A 173 -4.63 29.89 -5.52
CA SER A 173 -5.69 29.11 -6.18
C SER A 173 -5.21 27.70 -6.56
N ALA A 174 -4.00 27.59 -7.11
CA ALA A 174 -3.41 26.30 -7.47
C ALA A 174 -3.13 25.42 -6.25
N GLN A 175 -2.62 26.00 -5.15
CA GLN A 175 -2.40 25.28 -3.90
C GLN A 175 -3.70 24.80 -3.26
N MET A 176 -4.74 25.64 -3.22
CA MET A 176 -6.04 25.25 -2.68
C MET A 176 -6.65 24.10 -3.48
N THR A 177 -6.60 24.18 -4.81
CA THR A 177 -7.08 23.11 -5.71
C THR A 177 -6.31 21.81 -5.49
N ALA A 178 -4.98 21.90 -5.35
CA ALA A 178 -4.16 20.73 -5.08
C ALA A 178 -4.44 20.13 -3.70
N ALA A 179 -4.55 20.95 -2.66
CA ALA A 179 -4.83 20.51 -1.29
C ALA A 179 -6.19 19.81 -1.18
N VAL A 180 -7.23 20.36 -1.80
CA VAL A 180 -8.57 19.73 -1.84
C VAL A 180 -8.52 18.41 -2.59
N SER A 181 -7.89 18.37 -3.76
CA SER A 181 -7.81 17.14 -4.58
C SER A 181 -7.02 16.03 -3.87
N ILE A 182 -5.87 16.37 -3.28
CA ILE A 182 -5.04 15.44 -2.50
C ILE A 182 -5.77 15.01 -1.22
N GLY A 183 -6.49 15.91 -0.57
CA GLY A 183 -7.30 15.61 0.62
C GLY A 183 -8.40 14.61 0.33
N LEU A 184 -9.14 14.80 -0.77
CA LEU A 184 -10.16 13.85 -1.22
C LEU A 184 -9.54 12.49 -1.58
N ALA A 185 -8.44 12.47 -2.33
CA ALA A 185 -7.75 11.23 -2.66
C ALA A 185 -7.25 10.47 -1.42
N SER A 186 -6.64 11.19 -0.48
CA SER A 186 -6.18 10.65 0.81
C SER A 186 -7.34 10.07 1.63
N TYR A 187 -8.48 10.77 1.69
CA TYR A 187 -9.68 10.29 2.38
C TYR A 187 -10.21 8.99 1.77
N THR A 188 -10.18 8.88 0.43
CA THR A 188 -10.56 7.66 -0.28
C THR A 188 -9.50 6.55 -0.29
N GLY A 189 -8.30 6.83 0.24
CA GLY A 189 -7.17 5.88 0.23
C GLY A 189 -6.58 5.60 -1.15
N MET A 190 -6.88 6.44 -2.16
CA MET A 190 -6.37 6.25 -3.52
C MET A 190 -4.93 6.79 -3.63
N PRO A 191 -3.97 5.99 -4.14
CA PRO A 191 -2.62 6.47 -4.38
C PRO A 191 -2.62 7.47 -5.54
N VAL A 192 -2.26 8.72 -5.26
CA VAL A 192 -2.21 9.80 -6.27
C VAL A 192 -0.85 10.48 -6.30
N SER A 193 -0.43 10.92 -7.49
CA SER A 193 0.80 11.70 -7.65
C SER A 193 0.55 13.17 -7.27
N THR A 194 1.05 13.57 -6.10
CA THR A 194 0.95 14.96 -5.62
C THR A 194 1.62 15.94 -6.58
N THR A 195 2.70 15.53 -7.27
CA THR A 195 3.36 16.34 -8.30
C THR A 195 2.49 16.54 -9.53
N HIS A 196 1.77 15.52 -10.00
CA HIS A 196 0.84 15.66 -11.14
C HIS A 196 -0.31 16.59 -10.78
N VAL A 197 -0.88 16.43 -9.59
CA VAL A 197 -1.98 17.28 -9.12
C VAL A 197 -1.52 18.73 -9.01
N LEU A 198 -0.39 19.00 -8.34
CA LEU A 198 0.11 20.37 -8.15
C LEU A 198 0.47 21.04 -9.49
N SER A 199 1.24 20.36 -10.35
CA SER A 199 1.67 20.92 -11.64
C SER A 199 0.50 21.16 -12.60
N SER A 200 -0.51 20.28 -12.60
CA SER A 200 -1.73 20.46 -13.40
C SER A 200 -2.58 21.62 -12.87
N SER A 201 -2.69 21.79 -11.54
CA SER A 201 -3.37 22.94 -10.95
C SER A 201 -2.69 24.27 -11.33
N VAL A 202 -1.35 24.33 -11.27
CA VAL A 202 -0.60 25.53 -11.71
C VAL A 202 -0.73 25.77 -13.21
N ALA A 203 -0.67 24.73 -14.03
CA ALA A 203 -0.89 24.87 -15.47
C ALA A 203 -2.32 25.38 -15.77
N GLY A 204 -3.33 24.90 -15.03
CA GLY A 204 -4.71 25.35 -15.16
C GLY A 204 -4.88 26.86 -14.90
N THR A 205 -4.29 27.38 -13.82
CA THR A 205 -4.36 28.81 -13.50
C THR A 205 -3.68 29.69 -14.56
N MET A 206 -2.61 29.19 -15.19
CA MET A 206 -1.90 29.87 -16.28
C MET A 206 -2.66 29.89 -17.61
N VAL A 207 -3.48 28.86 -17.86
CA VAL A 207 -4.33 28.78 -19.06
C VAL A 207 -5.49 29.78 -18.94
N VAL A 208 -6.15 29.82 -17.78
CA VAL A 208 -7.32 30.68 -17.54
C VAL A 208 -6.98 32.17 -17.58
N ASP A 209 -5.79 32.54 -17.08
CA ASP A 209 -5.31 33.93 -17.08
C ASP A 209 -4.88 34.45 -18.46
N GLY A 210 -4.91 33.61 -19.51
CA GLY A 210 -4.55 34.00 -20.88
C GLY A 210 -3.05 34.21 -21.11
N GLY A 211 -2.21 34.05 -20.08
CA GLY A 211 -0.74 34.07 -20.19
C GLY A 211 -0.18 32.92 -21.04
N GLY A 212 -0.91 31.79 -21.09
CA GLY A 212 -0.57 30.64 -21.92
C GLY A 212 0.60 29.82 -21.38
N LEU A 213 0.67 28.56 -21.82
CA LEU A 213 1.67 27.60 -21.34
C LEU A 213 2.96 27.64 -22.16
N GLN A 214 4.09 27.43 -21.50
CA GLN A 214 5.36 27.19 -22.17
C GLN A 214 5.39 25.75 -22.69
N ARG A 215 4.96 25.58 -23.95
CA ARG A 215 4.82 24.26 -24.60
C ARG A 215 6.05 23.37 -24.44
N LYS A 216 7.26 23.92 -24.63
CA LYS A 216 8.52 23.17 -24.47
C LYS A 216 8.69 22.59 -23.05
N THR A 217 8.40 23.38 -22.02
CA THR A 217 8.51 22.94 -20.62
C THR A 217 7.45 21.90 -20.29
N VAL A 218 6.20 22.15 -20.68
CA VAL A 218 5.09 21.22 -20.43
C VAL A 218 5.34 19.88 -21.12
N THR A 219 5.75 19.87 -22.40
CA THR A 219 6.09 18.63 -23.10
C THR A 219 7.27 17.92 -22.46
N SER A 220 8.30 18.65 -21.99
CA SER A 220 9.42 18.04 -21.27
C SER A 220 9.00 17.39 -19.95
N ILE A 221 8.07 18.01 -19.21
CA ILE A 221 7.52 17.46 -17.98
C ILE A 221 6.70 16.19 -18.27
N LEU A 222 5.83 16.24 -19.27
CA LEU A 222 5.02 15.09 -19.69
C LEU A 222 5.88 13.91 -20.14
N MET A 223 6.92 14.18 -20.94
CA MET A 223 7.88 13.15 -21.37
C MET A 223 8.62 12.55 -20.17
N ALA A 224 8.99 13.37 -19.18
CA ALA A 224 9.62 12.87 -17.96
C ALA A 224 8.67 11.92 -17.19
N TRP A 225 7.38 12.24 -17.06
CA TRP A 225 6.41 11.38 -16.38
C TRP A 225 6.21 10.03 -17.05
N VAL A 226 6.26 9.98 -18.38
CA VAL A 226 6.17 8.71 -19.11
C VAL A 226 7.47 7.93 -18.98
N PHE A 227 8.62 8.60 -19.02
CA PHE A 227 9.93 7.95 -19.01
C PHE A 227 10.37 7.44 -17.63
N THR A 228 9.88 8.04 -16.54
CA THR A 228 10.24 7.62 -15.17
C THR A 228 9.81 6.19 -14.87
N LEU A 229 8.66 5.73 -15.38
CA LEU A 229 8.18 4.37 -15.15
C LEU A 229 9.08 3.30 -15.80
N PRO A 230 9.38 3.34 -17.11
CA PRO A 230 10.33 2.42 -17.72
C PRO A 230 11.72 2.47 -17.08
N ALA A 231 12.22 3.66 -16.75
CA ALA A 231 13.53 3.81 -16.12
C ALA A 231 13.56 3.12 -14.74
N ALA A 232 12.52 3.29 -13.92
CA ALA A 232 12.41 2.62 -12.63
C ALA A 232 12.33 1.09 -12.76
N VAL A 233 11.57 0.59 -13.74
CA VAL A 233 11.46 -0.86 -14.01
C VAL A 233 12.80 -1.44 -14.43
N LEU A 234 13.51 -0.79 -15.37
CA LEU A 234 14.82 -1.24 -15.84
C LEU A 234 15.88 -1.21 -14.73
N LEU A 235 15.92 -0.14 -13.93
CA LEU A 235 16.85 -0.03 -12.81
C LEU A 235 16.57 -1.07 -11.73
N SER A 236 15.30 -1.23 -11.33
CA SER A 236 14.90 -2.24 -10.35
C SER A 236 15.20 -3.65 -10.85
N GLY A 237 14.87 -3.97 -12.10
CA GLY A 237 15.15 -5.26 -12.70
C GLY A 237 16.64 -5.55 -12.83
N GLY A 238 17.43 -4.56 -13.25
CA GLY A 238 18.89 -4.68 -13.37
C GLY A 238 19.57 -4.88 -12.02
N LEU A 239 19.17 -4.13 -10.99
CA LEU A 239 19.70 -4.31 -9.64
C LEU A 239 19.30 -5.66 -9.04
N TYR A 240 18.07 -6.12 -9.28
CA TYR A 240 17.63 -7.44 -8.83
C TYR A 240 18.44 -8.56 -9.51
N TRP A 241 18.60 -8.50 -10.83
CA TRP A 241 19.42 -9.46 -11.56
C TRP A 241 20.87 -9.47 -11.07
N LEU A 242 21.44 -8.30 -10.80
CA LEU A 242 22.78 -8.19 -10.24
C LEU A 242 22.84 -8.80 -8.83
N SER A 243 21.85 -8.56 -7.97
CA SER A 243 21.82 -9.14 -6.63
C SER A 243 21.76 -10.67 -6.65
N LEU A 244 21.09 -11.27 -7.63
CA LEU A 244 21.01 -12.72 -7.82
C LEU A 244 22.33 -13.34 -8.30
N GLN A 245 23.22 -12.57 -8.94
CA GLN A 245 24.53 -13.06 -9.36
C GLN A 245 25.55 -13.08 -8.22
N PHE A 246 25.34 -12.25 -7.19
CA PHE A 246 26.23 -12.12 -6.03
C PHE A 246 25.82 -12.98 -4.83
N LEU A 247 24.63 -13.60 -4.86
CA LEU A 247 24.08 -14.47 -3.82
C LEU A 247 24.13 -15.94 -4.26
#